data_AF-A0A268EKP0-F1
#
_entry.id   AF-A0A268EKP0-F1
#
_cell.length_a   1.000
_cell.length_b   1.000
_cell.length_c   1.000
_cell.angle_alpha   90.00
_cell.angle_beta   90.00
_cell.angle_gamma   90.00
#
_symmetry.space_group_name_H-M   'P 1'
#
loop_
_entity.id
_entity.type
_entity.pdbx_description
1 polymer ?
#
loop_
_entity_poly.entity_id
_entity_poly.type
_entity_poly.pdbx_seq_one_letter_code
_entity_poly.pdbx_strand_id
1 'polypeptide(L)'
;MNKSHIELRAQELRKELGGTIFSFPIVEEDPHSKYAVAVYMGRNNFRIYPNPLTIEEASAGIIATLEAFKENGFDHDYDRNVRLVSYQAQIDAPNLTMRRLKKANVSKPLFEEGIDLLRKSGDEEVMFSGRGLLKWTYIEMIDNKNAKAIQFMDEYYKLLAMRKYGKTAAAIRQEVRRKTKEQGIEWIERTFKQFISDGREIINIMNMLKER
;
A
#
# COMPACT_ATOMS: atom_id res chain seq x y z
N MET A 1 2.22 -5.73 -30.64
CA MET A 1 1.35 -4.71 -30.02
C MET A 1 0.51 -4.07 -31.12
N ASN A 2 -0.81 -4.21 -31.09
CA ASN A 2 -1.69 -3.66 -32.12
C ASN A 2 -2.06 -2.20 -31.76
N LYS A 3 -1.39 -1.22 -32.39
CA LYS A 3 -1.56 0.20 -32.08
C LYS A 3 -2.98 0.69 -32.33
N SER A 4 -3.61 0.28 -33.44
CA SER A 4 -4.98 0.66 -33.78
C SER A 4 -5.98 0.19 -32.71
N HIS A 5 -5.77 -0.98 -32.13
CA HIS A 5 -6.60 -1.48 -31.04
C HIS A 5 -6.43 -0.65 -29.75
N ILE A 6 -5.20 -0.26 -29.42
CA ILE A 6 -4.92 0.62 -28.26
C ILE A 6 -5.54 2.01 -28.46
N GLU A 7 -5.45 2.59 -29.66
CA GLU A 7 -6.06 3.88 -29.97
C GLU A 7 -7.58 3.82 -29.83
N LEU A 8 -8.21 2.77 -30.36
CA LEU A 8 -9.65 2.56 -30.25
C LEU A 8 -10.07 2.48 -28.78
N ARG A 9 -9.38 1.65 -27.99
CA ARG A 9 -9.69 1.46 -26.57
C ARG A 9 -9.47 2.74 -25.75
N ALA A 10 -8.39 3.48 -25.99
CA ALA A 10 -8.16 4.77 -25.36
C ALA A 10 -9.23 5.81 -25.74
N GLN A 11 -9.71 5.77 -26.98
CA GLN A 11 -10.78 6.65 -27.46
C GLN A 11 -12.13 6.34 -26.79
N GLU A 12 -12.45 5.07 -26.57
CA GLU A 12 -13.62 4.64 -25.80
C GLU A 12 -13.56 5.15 -24.36
N LEU A 13 -12.46 4.86 -23.65
CA LEU A 13 -12.26 5.30 -22.26
C LEU A 13 -12.37 6.83 -22.12
N ARG A 14 -11.86 7.58 -23.11
CA ARG A 14 -11.99 9.04 -23.12
C ARG A 14 -13.44 9.51 -23.27
N LYS A 15 -14.23 8.85 -24.13
CA LYS A 15 -15.65 9.20 -24.32
C LYS A 15 -16.46 8.91 -23.06
N GLU A 16 -16.15 7.83 -22.36
CA GLU A 16 -16.89 7.38 -21.18
C GLU A 16 -16.47 8.14 -19.90
N LEU A 17 -15.17 8.30 -19.68
CA LEU A 17 -14.63 8.75 -18.38
C LEU A 17 -13.91 10.10 -18.45
N GLY A 18 -13.76 10.68 -19.64
CA GLY A 18 -12.93 11.86 -19.85
C GLY A 18 -11.44 11.60 -19.57
N GLY A 19 -10.68 12.67 -19.40
CA GLY A 19 -9.23 12.61 -19.13
C GLY A 19 -8.35 12.67 -20.37
N THR A 20 -7.05 12.57 -20.14
CA THR A 20 -6.00 12.78 -21.16
C THR A 20 -4.95 11.67 -21.19
N ILE A 21 -4.79 10.90 -20.12
CA ILE A 21 -3.84 9.79 -20.03
C ILE A 21 -4.59 8.51 -19.71
N PHE A 22 -4.41 7.49 -20.55
CA PHE A 22 -5.10 6.21 -20.47
C PHE A 22 -4.10 5.09 -20.35
N SER A 23 -4.32 4.19 -19.40
CA SER A 23 -3.48 3.02 -19.18
C SER A 23 -4.35 1.81 -18.86
N PHE A 24 -4.17 0.73 -19.60
CA PHE A 24 -5.01 -0.48 -19.51
C PHE A 24 -4.25 -1.72 -20.00
N PRO A 25 -4.63 -2.92 -19.54
CA PRO A 25 -4.02 -4.16 -19.99
C PRO A 25 -4.31 -4.44 -21.46
N ILE A 26 -3.32 -4.99 -22.18
CA ILE A 26 -3.43 -5.33 -23.61
C ILE A 26 -4.34 -6.54 -23.83
N VAL A 27 -4.45 -7.41 -22.82
CA VAL A 27 -5.34 -8.56 -22.77
C VAL A 27 -6.16 -8.42 -21.49
N GLU A 28 -7.41 -7.97 -21.62
CA GLU A 28 -8.28 -7.65 -20.49
C GLU A 28 -8.56 -8.86 -19.58
N GLU A 29 -8.60 -10.06 -20.16
CA GLU A 29 -8.90 -11.31 -19.46
C GLU A 29 -7.68 -11.92 -18.75
N ASP A 30 -6.48 -11.37 -18.94
CA ASP A 30 -5.24 -11.88 -18.37
C ASP A 30 -4.75 -11.02 -17.19
N PRO A 31 -4.80 -11.54 -15.94
CA PRO A 31 -4.28 -10.86 -14.75
C PRO A 31 -2.78 -10.57 -14.80
N HIS A 32 -2.01 -11.14 -15.71
CA HIS A 32 -0.58 -10.84 -15.89
C HIS A 32 -0.29 -10.04 -17.16
N SER A 33 -1.34 -9.52 -17.81
CA SER A 33 -1.20 -8.78 -19.04
C SER A 33 -0.35 -7.53 -18.86
N LYS A 34 0.47 -7.27 -19.88
CA LYS A 34 1.19 -6.00 -20.00
C LYS A 34 0.23 -4.89 -20.35
N TYR A 35 0.58 -3.68 -19.96
CA TYR A 35 -0.19 -2.46 -20.11
C TYR A 35 0.22 -1.70 -21.37
N ALA A 36 -0.78 -1.09 -22.00
CA ALA A 36 -0.60 -0.03 -22.96
C ALA A 36 -0.82 1.32 -22.26
N VAL A 37 0.01 2.32 -22.59
CA VAL A 37 -0.19 3.70 -22.16
C VAL A 37 -0.39 4.57 -23.39
N ALA A 38 -1.49 5.31 -23.41
CA ALA A 38 -1.88 6.22 -24.47
C ALA A 38 -2.14 7.61 -23.90
N VAL A 39 -1.47 8.62 -24.47
CA VAL A 39 -1.61 10.03 -24.09
C VAL A 39 -2.35 10.76 -25.20
N TYR A 40 -3.47 11.38 -24.88
CA TYR A 40 -4.25 12.18 -25.81
C TYR A 40 -3.55 13.50 -26.13
N MET A 41 -3.28 13.75 -27.40
CA MET A 41 -2.55 14.94 -27.89
C MET A 41 -3.48 15.97 -28.56
N GLY A 42 -4.80 15.80 -28.47
CA GLY A 42 -5.77 16.60 -29.22
C GLY A 42 -6.12 16.02 -30.59
N ARG A 43 -7.24 16.48 -31.19
CA ARG A 43 -7.72 16.09 -32.54
C ARG A 43 -7.82 14.57 -32.76
N ASN A 44 -8.21 13.82 -31.73
CA ASN A 44 -8.30 12.35 -31.76
C ASN A 44 -6.97 11.63 -32.00
N ASN A 45 -5.85 12.31 -31.75
CA ASN A 45 -4.53 11.71 -31.85
C ASN A 45 -4.05 11.24 -30.47
N PHE A 46 -3.46 10.04 -30.43
CA PHE A 46 -2.87 9.45 -29.23
C PHE A 46 -1.39 9.18 -29.46
N ARG A 47 -0.57 9.54 -28.49
CA ARG A 47 0.81 9.08 -28.39
C ARG A 47 0.84 7.81 -27.55
N ILE A 48 1.14 6.68 -28.19
CA ILE A 48 1.23 5.39 -27.52
C ILE A 48 2.69 5.09 -27.18
N TYR A 49 2.93 4.59 -25.96
CA TYR A 49 4.24 4.10 -25.57
C TYR A 49 4.63 2.90 -26.46
N PRO A 50 5.86 2.85 -27.00
CA PRO A 50 6.22 1.93 -28.08
C PRO A 50 6.21 0.46 -27.65
N ASN A 51 6.42 0.17 -26.37
CA ASN A 51 6.51 -1.18 -25.83
C ASN A 51 5.41 -1.41 -24.79
N PRO A 52 4.82 -2.63 -24.76
CA PRO A 52 4.01 -3.09 -23.64
C PRO A 52 4.76 -2.98 -22.33
N LEU A 53 4.16 -2.32 -21.35
CA LEU A 53 4.77 -2.01 -20.06
C LEU A 53 4.23 -2.92 -18.97
N THR A 54 4.95 -3.13 -17.88
CA THR A 54 4.31 -3.61 -16.65
C THR A 54 3.43 -2.51 -16.05
N ILE A 55 2.54 -2.86 -15.12
CA ILE A 55 1.70 -1.85 -14.44
C ILE A 55 2.55 -0.77 -13.74
N GLU A 56 3.73 -1.14 -13.25
CA GLU A 56 4.70 -0.23 -12.63
C GLU A 56 5.32 0.72 -13.64
N GLU A 57 5.79 0.19 -14.77
CA GLU A 57 6.37 0.99 -15.85
C GLU A 57 5.32 1.94 -16.44
N ALA A 58 4.07 1.48 -16.55
CA ALA A 58 2.96 2.31 -16.97
C ALA A 58 2.68 3.43 -15.96
N SER A 59 2.62 3.10 -14.66
CA SER A 59 2.40 4.09 -13.59
C SER A 59 3.52 5.14 -13.53
N ALA A 60 4.78 4.71 -13.62
CA ALA A 60 5.92 5.61 -13.68
C ALA A 60 5.88 6.50 -14.93
N GLY A 61 5.50 5.92 -16.09
CA GLY A 61 5.30 6.67 -17.33
C GLY A 61 4.20 7.72 -17.22
N ILE A 62 3.11 7.43 -16.51
CA ILE A 62 2.02 8.39 -16.24
C ILE A 62 2.52 9.54 -15.38
N ILE A 63 3.24 9.26 -14.28
CA ILE A 63 3.79 10.30 -13.39
C ILE A 63 4.74 11.22 -14.17
N ALA A 64 5.67 10.64 -14.92
CA ALA A 64 6.59 11.40 -15.76
C ALA A 64 5.86 12.26 -16.81
N THR A 65 4.74 11.76 -17.35
CA THR A 65 3.90 12.52 -18.28
C THR A 65 3.20 13.69 -17.59
N LEU A 66 2.68 13.50 -16.37
CA LEU A 66 2.06 14.57 -15.58
C LEU A 66 3.08 15.63 -15.13
N GLU A 67 4.31 15.22 -14.78
CA GLU A 67 5.41 16.14 -14.50
C GLU A 67 5.75 16.97 -15.74
N ALA A 68 5.86 16.33 -16.91
CA ALA A 68 6.04 17.05 -18.16
C ALA A 68 4.85 17.98 -18.46
N PHE A 69 3.61 17.59 -18.16
CA PHE A 69 2.44 18.47 -18.30
C PHE A 69 2.57 19.69 -17.40
N LYS A 70 2.95 19.50 -16.14
CA LYS A 70 3.18 20.59 -15.18
C LYS A 70 4.27 21.56 -15.66
N GLU A 71 5.40 21.04 -16.13
CA GLU A 71 6.51 21.84 -16.64
C GLU A 71 6.12 22.66 -17.89
N ASN A 72 5.23 22.13 -18.71
CA ASN A 72 4.76 22.79 -19.94
C ASN A 72 3.44 23.57 -19.74
N GLY A 73 2.97 23.74 -18.50
CA GLY A 73 1.77 24.52 -18.18
C GLY A 73 0.43 23.87 -18.56
N PHE A 74 0.41 22.56 -18.81
CA PHE A 74 -0.81 21.79 -19.03
C PHE A 74 -1.46 21.35 -17.69
N ASP A 75 -2.74 20.99 -17.75
CA ASP A 75 -3.45 20.43 -16.59
C ASP A 75 -2.80 19.09 -16.20
N HIS A 76 -2.33 18.99 -14.96
CA HIS A 76 -1.58 17.86 -14.42
C HIS A 76 -2.29 17.21 -13.23
N ASP A 77 -3.57 17.56 -13.00
CA ASP A 77 -4.38 16.96 -11.97
C ASP A 77 -4.62 15.48 -12.27
N TYR A 78 -4.15 14.60 -11.38
CA TYR A 78 -4.20 13.15 -11.57
C TYR A 78 -5.64 12.64 -11.70
N ASP A 79 -6.54 13.07 -10.81
CA ASP A 79 -7.91 12.58 -10.73
C ASP A 79 -8.71 13.00 -11.97
N ARG A 80 -8.45 14.20 -12.50
CA ARG A 80 -9.09 14.67 -13.73
C ARG A 80 -8.52 14.02 -14.99
N ASN A 81 -7.21 13.77 -15.03
CA ASN A 81 -6.52 13.45 -16.27
C ASN A 81 -6.19 11.97 -16.48
N VAL A 82 -6.07 11.17 -15.42
CA VAL A 82 -5.59 9.79 -15.51
C VAL A 82 -6.72 8.78 -15.41
N ARG A 83 -6.76 7.85 -16.36
CA ARG A 83 -7.60 6.64 -16.32
C ARG A 83 -6.71 5.41 -16.38
N LEU A 84 -6.33 4.91 -15.21
CA LEU A 84 -5.60 3.66 -15.04
C LEU A 84 -6.62 2.56 -14.74
N VAL A 85 -6.86 1.69 -15.72
CA VAL A 85 -7.69 0.50 -15.57
C VAL A 85 -6.80 -0.59 -14.99
N SER A 86 -7.01 -0.93 -13.72
CA SER A 86 -6.31 -2.03 -13.05
C SER A 86 -7.27 -3.07 -12.51
N TYR A 87 -6.88 -4.35 -12.61
CA TYR A 87 -7.57 -5.44 -11.95
C TYR A 87 -7.01 -5.66 -10.55
N GLN A 88 -7.87 -6.08 -9.61
CA GLN A 88 -7.49 -6.35 -8.22
C GLN A 88 -6.30 -7.34 -8.13
N ALA A 89 -6.30 -8.39 -8.95
CA ALA A 89 -5.22 -9.37 -9.03
C ALA A 89 -3.84 -8.80 -9.47
N GLN A 90 -3.82 -7.64 -10.16
CA GLN A 90 -2.61 -6.95 -10.60
C GLN A 90 -2.09 -5.97 -9.56
N ILE A 91 -2.99 -5.40 -8.75
CA ILE A 91 -2.64 -4.65 -7.53
C ILE A 91 -2.01 -5.62 -6.50
N ASP A 92 -2.45 -6.87 -6.49
CA ASP A 92 -2.04 -7.89 -5.52
C ASP A 92 -0.78 -8.70 -5.92
N ALA A 93 -0.21 -8.49 -7.13
CA ALA A 93 0.97 -9.21 -7.63
C ALA A 93 2.28 -8.39 -7.48
N PRO A 94 3.26 -8.81 -6.65
CA PRO A 94 4.35 -7.94 -6.18
C PRO A 94 5.59 -8.02 -7.09
N ASN A 95 5.88 -6.99 -7.88
CA ASN A 95 7.19 -6.86 -8.55
C ASN A 95 8.24 -6.10 -7.69
N LEU A 96 9.53 -6.36 -7.94
CA LEU A 96 10.68 -5.78 -7.23
C LEU A 96 10.72 -4.24 -7.22
N THR A 97 10.17 -3.60 -8.26
CA THR A 97 10.05 -2.15 -8.40
C THR A 97 8.94 -1.58 -7.51
N MET A 98 7.78 -2.25 -7.35
CA MET A 98 6.79 -1.88 -6.30
C MET A 98 7.34 -2.08 -4.89
N ARG A 99 8.14 -3.13 -4.68
CA ARG A 99 8.87 -3.35 -3.43
C ARG A 99 9.90 -2.22 -3.17
N ARG A 100 10.47 -1.62 -4.23
CA ARG A 100 11.40 -0.48 -4.18
C ARG A 100 10.70 0.89 -4.07
N LEU A 101 9.54 1.09 -4.69
CA LEU A 101 8.69 2.28 -4.57
C LEU A 101 8.01 2.36 -3.19
N LYS A 102 7.58 1.23 -2.62
CA LYS A 102 7.18 1.14 -1.20
C LYS A 102 8.35 1.47 -0.26
N LYS A 103 9.59 1.25 -0.72
CA LYS A 103 10.84 1.66 -0.08
C LYS A 103 11.25 3.12 -0.39
N ALA A 104 10.62 3.78 -1.37
CA ALA A 104 10.87 5.18 -1.75
C ALA A 104 9.80 6.13 -1.18
N ASN A 105 8.60 5.63 -0.81
CA ASN A 105 7.65 6.26 0.11
C ASN A 105 8.17 6.32 1.58
N VAL A 106 9.48 6.19 1.76
CA VAL A 106 10.20 6.17 3.02
C VAL A 106 10.69 7.58 3.34
N SER A 107 9.80 8.43 3.84
CA SER A 107 10.21 9.24 4.99
C SER A 107 10.05 8.44 6.28
N LYS A 108 9.12 7.47 6.31
CA LYS A 108 8.98 6.41 7.32
C LYS A 108 8.43 5.12 6.69
N PRO A 109 9.21 4.03 6.62
CA PRO A 109 8.68 2.75 6.16
C PRO A 109 7.68 2.21 7.21
N LEU A 110 6.61 1.56 6.74
CA LEU A 110 5.61 0.91 7.60
C LEU A 110 6.25 -0.06 8.61
N PHE A 111 7.28 -0.78 8.15
CA PHE A 111 8.17 -1.58 8.98
C PHE A 111 9.62 -1.13 8.77
N GLU A 112 10.31 -0.78 9.85
CA GLU A 112 11.72 -0.40 9.85
C GLU A 112 12.62 -1.65 9.96
N GLU A 113 13.51 -1.88 9.00
CA GLU A 113 14.52 -2.94 9.08
C GLU A 113 15.47 -2.67 10.26
N GLY A 114 15.79 -3.72 11.03
CA GLY A 114 16.59 -3.62 12.26
C GLY A 114 15.82 -3.16 13.50
N ILE A 115 14.57 -2.70 13.36
CA ILE A 115 13.71 -2.30 14.49
C ILE A 115 12.42 -3.10 14.54
N ASP A 116 11.66 -3.17 13.45
CA ASP A 116 10.43 -3.95 13.31
C ASP A 116 10.69 -5.34 12.71
N LEU A 117 11.65 -5.42 11.80
CA LEU A 117 12.08 -6.64 11.13
C LEU A 117 13.51 -6.96 11.55
N LEU A 118 13.73 -8.16 12.06
CA LEU A 118 15.02 -8.67 12.48
C LEU A 118 15.45 -9.76 11.51
N ARG A 119 16.65 -9.59 10.93
CA ARG A 119 17.31 -10.64 10.17
C ARG A 119 18.38 -11.29 11.03
N LYS A 120 18.43 -12.61 11.02
CA LYS A 120 19.56 -13.33 11.59
C LYS A 120 20.65 -13.42 10.53
N SER A 121 21.89 -13.08 10.89
CA SER A 121 23.00 -13.13 9.93
C SER A 121 23.16 -14.53 9.36
N GLY A 122 22.97 -14.66 8.04
CA GLY A 122 23.09 -15.93 7.32
C GLY A 122 21.77 -16.60 6.93
N ASP A 123 20.62 -16.13 7.44
CA ASP A 123 19.30 -16.68 7.11
C ASP A 123 18.52 -15.73 6.19
N GLU A 124 17.78 -16.28 5.23
CA GLU A 124 16.81 -15.53 4.40
C GLU A 124 15.52 -15.20 5.18
N GLU A 125 15.34 -15.78 6.37
CA GLU A 125 14.13 -15.66 7.18
C GLU A 125 14.10 -14.32 7.93
N VAL A 126 13.03 -13.56 7.71
CA VAL A 126 12.77 -12.28 8.38
C VAL A 126 11.83 -12.52 9.55
N MET A 127 12.28 -12.20 10.76
CA MET A 127 11.47 -12.30 11.97
C MET A 127 10.92 -10.93 12.38
N PHE A 128 9.73 -10.91 12.99
CA PHE A 128 9.22 -9.69 13.60
C PHE A 128 9.83 -9.46 14.99
N SER A 129 10.25 -8.23 15.26
CA SER A 129 10.44 -7.78 16.64
C SER A 129 9.10 -7.65 17.36
N GLY A 130 9.09 -7.41 18.67
CA GLY A 130 7.85 -7.10 19.40
C GLY A 130 7.08 -5.91 18.80
N ARG A 131 7.78 -4.84 18.37
CA ARG A 131 7.13 -3.68 17.74
C ARG A 131 6.60 -4.03 16.34
N GLY A 132 7.37 -4.79 15.58
CA GLY A 132 6.95 -5.27 14.26
C GLY A 132 5.72 -6.17 14.33
N LEU A 133 5.66 -7.06 15.31
CA LEU A 133 4.54 -7.96 15.54
C LEU A 133 3.26 -7.19 15.90
N LEU A 134 3.36 -6.14 16.72
CA LEU A 134 2.23 -5.24 17.02
C LEU A 134 1.72 -4.50 15.79
N LYS A 135 2.63 -3.94 14.98
CA LYS A 135 2.24 -3.27 13.73
C LYS A 135 1.54 -4.25 12.79
N TRP A 136 2.10 -5.44 12.62
CA TRP A 136 1.54 -6.48 11.74
C TRP A 136 0.14 -6.92 12.20
N THR A 137 -0.02 -7.24 13.49
CA THR A 137 -1.34 -7.63 14.05
C THR A 137 -2.36 -6.50 13.97
N TYR A 138 -1.97 -5.24 14.18
CA TYR A 138 -2.86 -4.11 13.98
C TYR A 138 -3.35 -4.01 12.52
N ILE A 139 -2.46 -4.20 11.55
CA ILE A 139 -2.79 -4.17 10.12
C ILE A 139 -3.76 -5.32 9.77
N GLU A 140 -3.48 -6.53 10.23
CA GLU A 140 -4.37 -7.70 10.05
C GLU A 140 -5.76 -7.49 10.66
N MET A 141 -5.84 -6.77 11.79
CA MET A 141 -7.10 -6.41 12.42
C MET A 141 -7.92 -5.45 11.56
N ILE A 142 -7.30 -4.41 10.98
CA ILE A 142 -8.03 -3.36 10.25
C ILE A 142 -8.34 -3.75 8.80
N ASP A 143 -7.40 -4.36 8.09
CA ASP A 143 -7.51 -4.65 6.66
C ASP A 143 -8.27 -5.97 6.44
N ASN A 144 -7.93 -7.00 7.21
CA ASN A 144 -8.43 -8.36 7.02
C ASN A 144 -9.51 -8.77 8.03
N LYS A 145 -9.83 -7.92 9.01
CA LYS A 145 -10.76 -8.21 10.11
C LYS A 145 -10.44 -9.54 10.81
N ASN A 146 -9.15 -9.87 10.90
CA ASN A 146 -8.69 -11.16 11.40
C ASN A 146 -9.04 -11.31 12.89
N ALA A 147 -9.81 -12.34 13.25
CA ALA A 147 -10.29 -12.56 14.62
C ALA A 147 -9.16 -12.74 15.64
N LYS A 148 -8.07 -13.44 15.27
CA LYS A 148 -6.90 -13.61 16.15
C LYS A 148 -6.14 -12.30 16.32
N ALA A 149 -6.06 -11.50 15.27
CA ALA A 149 -5.46 -10.17 15.33
C ALA A 149 -6.28 -9.21 16.22
N ILE A 150 -7.62 -9.27 16.14
CA ILE A 150 -8.52 -8.53 17.05
C ILE A 150 -8.26 -8.93 18.51
N GLN A 151 -8.21 -10.24 18.79
CA GLN A 151 -7.93 -10.75 20.14
C GLN A 151 -6.55 -10.32 20.64
N PHE A 152 -5.53 -10.38 19.78
CA PHE A 152 -4.19 -9.92 20.11
C PHE A 152 -4.16 -8.44 20.48
N MET A 153 -4.80 -7.58 19.68
CA MET A 153 -4.86 -6.15 19.94
C MET A 153 -5.65 -5.85 21.23
N ASP A 154 -6.68 -6.64 21.53
CA ASP A 154 -7.42 -6.53 22.78
C ASP A 154 -6.56 -6.82 24.02
N GLU A 155 -5.73 -7.86 23.97
CA GLU A 155 -4.76 -8.13 25.03
C GLU A 155 -3.70 -7.02 25.15
N TYR A 156 -3.27 -6.46 24.02
CA TYR A 156 -2.37 -5.30 24.04
C TYR A 156 -3.03 -4.06 24.69
N TYR A 157 -4.31 -3.79 24.43
CA TYR A 157 -5.02 -2.69 25.08
C TYR A 157 -5.17 -2.91 26.59
N LYS A 158 -5.38 -4.16 27.03
CA LYS A 158 -5.37 -4.50 28.46
C LYS A 158 -4.00 -4.26 29.07
N LEU A 159 -2.93 -4.67 28.40
CA LEU A 159 -1.56 -4.43 28.84
C LEU A 159 -1.29 -2.92 29.01
N LEU A 160 -1.66 -2.09 28.04
CA LEU A 160 -1.52 -0.63 28.15
C LEU A 160 -2.33 -0.03 29.31
N ALA A 161 -3.56 -0.50 29.51
CA ALA A 161 -4.39 -0.06 30.63
C ALA A 161 -3.73 -0.39 31.98
N MET A 162 -3.13 -1.58 32.13
CA MET A 162 -2.37 -1.98 33.31
C MET A 162 -1.11 -1.13 33.52
N ARG A 163 -0.49 -0.65 32.43
CA ARG A 163 0.70 0.23 32.45
C ARG A 163 0.35 1.71 32.64
N LYS A 164 -0.84 2.02 33.17
CA LYS A 164 -1.30 3.38 33.47
C LYS A 164 -1.31 4.30 32.23
N TYR A 165 -1.70 3.78 31.07
CA TYR A 165 -1.96 4.59 29.87
C TYR A 165 -2.97 5.74 30.10
N GLY A 166 -3.80 5.63 31.14
CA GLY A 166 -4.79 6.65 31.51
C GLY A 166 -6.18 6.42 30.91
N LYS A 167 -6.38 5.29 30.22
CA LYS A 167 -7.69 4.85 29.71
C LYS A 167 -7.89 3.35 29.94
N THR A 168 -9.14 2.92 30.05
CA THR A 168 -9.49 1.49 30.08
C THR A 168 -9.26 0.85 28.71
N ALA A 169 -9.09 -0.48 28.66
CA ALA A 169 -8.90 -1.19 27.39
C ALA A 169 -10.01 -0.91 26.36
N ALA A 170 -11.27 -0.81 26.80
CA ALA A 170 -12.39 -0.48 25.95
C ALA A 170 -12.30 0.96 25.39
N ALA A 171 -11.86 1.93 26.20
CA ALA A 171 -11.66 3.30 25.76
C ALA A 171 -10.46 3.44 24.81
N ILE A 172 -9.39 2.67 25.03
CA ILE A 172 -8.24 2.58 24.12
C ILE A 172 -8.70 2.01 22.76
N ARG A 173 -9.46 0.92 22.76
CA ARG A 173 -10.03 0.33 21.53
C ARG A 173 -10.83 1.36 20.73
N GLN A 174 -11.69 2.13 21.40
CA GLN A 174 -12.47 3.19 20.74
C GLN A 174 -11.60 4.32 20.20
N GLU A 175 -10.53 4.70 20.92
CA GLU A 175 -9.57 5.67 20.41
C GLU A 175 -8.90 5.17 19.12
N VAL A 176 -8.40 3.93 19.13
CA VAL A 176 -7.70 3.34 17.98
C VAL A 176 -8.63 3.17 16.79
N ARG A 177 -9.90 2.79 17.01
CA ARG A 177 -10.90 2.63 15.94
C ARG A 177 -11.16 3.93 15.15
N ARG A 178 -10.94 5.10 15.76
CA ARG A 178 -11.15 6.42 15.12
C ARG A 178 -9.92 6.90 14.34
N LYS A 179 -8.80 6.17 14.38
CA LYS A 179 -7.56 6.55 13.70
C LYS A 179 -7.55 6.02 12.27
N THR A 180 -6.91 6.76 11.37
CA THR A 180 -6.46 6.18 10.10
C THR A 180 -5.38 5.14 10.36
N LYS A 181 -5.07 4.33 9.36
CA LYS A 181 -4.02 3.31 9.43
C LYS A 181 -2.67 3.89 9.86
N GLU A 182 -2.28 5.01 9.26
CA GLU A 182 -1.03 5.73 9.53
C GLU A 182 -1.00 6.24 10.97
N GLN A 183 -2.08 6.89 11.41
CA GLN A 183 -2.22 7.37 12.79
C GLN A 183 -2.20 6.22 13.80
N GLY A 184 -2.74 5.05 13.44
CA GLY A 184 -2.67 3.83 14.25
C GLY A 184 -1.24 3.31 14.39
N ILE A 185 -0.47 3.30 13.30
CA ILE A 185 0.94 2.88 13.31
C ILE A 185 1.79 3.82 14.16
N GLU A 186 1.63 5.14 14.00
CA GLU A 186 2.34 6.13 14.84
C GLU A 186 1.94 6.00 16.31
N TRP A 187 0.66 5.71 16.58
CA TRP A 187 0.18 5.45 17.92
C TRP A 187 0.87 4.22 18.53
N ILE A 188 1.01 3.12 17.77
CA ILE A 188 1.74 1.91 18.21
C ILE A 188 3.20 2.22 18.47
N GLU A 189 3.89 2.94 17.59
CA GLU A 189 5.29 3.32 17.77
C GLU A 189 5.49 4.07 19.09
N ARG A 190 4.61 5.03 19.36
CA ARG A 190 4.64 5.83 20.59
C ARG A 190 4.32 5.00 21.82
N THR A 191 3.25 4.20 21.81
CA THR A 191 2.85 3.42 22.99
C THR A 191 3.80 2.28 23.27
N PHE A 192 4.37 1.65 22.24
CA PHE A 192 5.43 0.67 22.41
C PHE A 192 6.64 1.30 23.11
N LYS A 193 7.13 2.44 22.61
CA LYS A 193 8.28 3.14 23.21
C LYS A 193 8.02 3.60 24.65
N GLN A 194 6.81 4.03 24.97
CA GLN A 194 6.49 4.61 26.28
C GLN A 194 6.12 3.57 27.35
N PHE A 195 5.43 2.50 26.97
CA PHE A 195 4.81 1.59 27.94
C PHE A 195 5.38 0.17 27.91
N ILE A 196 6.13 -0.20 26.87
CA ILE A 196 6.66 -1.55 26.69
C ILE A 196 8.17 -1.52 26.93
N SER A 197 8.60 -2.25 27.95
CA SER A 197 10.00 -2.29 28.39
C SER A 197 10.80 -3.39 27.69
N ASP A 198 10.15 -4.50 27.35
CA ASP A 198 10.73 -5.64 26.66
C ASP A 198 9.78 -6.13 25.55
N GLY A 199 10.29 -6.29 24.34
CA GLY A 199 9.54 -6.82 23.20
C GLY A 199 9.02 -8.24 23.43
N ARG A 200 9.60 -9.01 24.35
CA ARG A 200 9.10 -10.34 24.74
C ARG A 200 7.70 -10.30 25.34
N GLU A 201 7.32 -9.20 26.00
CA GLU A 201 5.96 -9.04 26.54
C GLU A 201 4.90 -9.16 25.43
N ILE A 202 5.22 -8.64 24.25
CA ILE A 202 4.35 -8.71 23.07
C ILE A 202 4.32 -10.11 22.45
N ILE A 203 5.48 -10.77 22.40
CA ILE A 203 5.57 -12.15 21.91
C ILE A 203 4.78 -13.10 22.82
N ASN A 204 4.77 -12.84 24.13
CA ASN A 204 4.01 -13.62 25.09
C ASN A 204 2.49 -13.50 24.86
N ILE A 205 1.98 -12.34 24.43
CA ILE A 205 0.57 -12.21 24.01
C ILE A 205 0.27 -13.21 22.88
N MET A 206 1.13 -13.29 21.87
CA MET A 206 0.95 -14.21 20.75
C MET A 206 0.98 -15.67 21.21
N ASN A 207 1.88 -16.03 22.12
CA ASN A 207 1.99 -17.39 22.64
C ASN A 207 0.77 -17.78 23.48
N MET A 208 0.29 -16.89 24.36
CA MET A 208 -0.94 -17.12 25.15
C MET A 208 -2.17 -17.37 24.27
N LEU A 209 -2.23 -16.76 23.08
CA LEU A 209 -3.32 -16.95 22.12
C LEU A 209 -3.16 -18.18 21.22
N LYS A 210 -1.99 -18.83 21.20
CA LYS A 210 -1.78 -20.11 20.51
C LYS A 210 -2.20 -21.31 21.38
N GLU A 211 -2.16 -21.14 22.70
CA GLU A 211 -2.51 -22.17 23.68
C GLU A 211 -4.01 -22.22 24.03
N ARG A 212 -4.81 -21.30 23.47
CA ARG A 212 -6.27 -21.21 23.62
C ARG A 212 -6.98 -21.58 22.32
#